data_AF-A0A841LKE4-F1
#
_entry.id   AF-A0A841LKE4-F1
#
_cell.length_a   1.000
_cell.length_b   1.000
_cell.length_c   1.000
_cell.angle_alpha   90.00
_cell.angle_beta   90.00
_cell.angle_gamma   90.00
#
_symmetry.space_group_name_H-M   'P 1'
#
loop_
_entity.id
_entity.type
_entity.pdbx_description
1 polymer ?
#
loop_
_entity_poly.entity_id
_entity_poly.type
_entity_poly.pdbx_seq_one_letter_code
_entity_poly.pdbx_strand_id
1 'polypeptide(L)'
;MSVSVTGVGRIRHADTGTIYTIGPNELDWQGVGAEERSMGAEVTYEAAIEHTDLGSLTWTVWEYPIGAFNDQETEVGRHTLLENFQLGISDSDDAAVDREGRIQAMVDWFFENFEDPANRTPYESAEGGYIWIWGGPHDAAEEIGSNFSDEDQELIDAAVERVQRDGLTEWAPTEGPDDYDPEPNATEGEPDDEEASAENNEEDDGSGSSLEEILATIPPEPSGPIFDRTQQERVDLVDWDGAEAPDGALLSALREQATELVTHLEGTNGHQDLLQALIRYVATVNAAPASIPRLYTEGVFLENTAAQCEQEIAAGDRPPLPSTVSSGLASIRQLHGALIMSTPTGSALVEAADRYRAPSEDRDRLSQSIAEVAQAIRNTPSVFGPTARELAELAGSNAGKGERPERSNHAASLLVKRMLAGVGKILRFTGYVTIATVVGDGLTATGAGGFVMNSVTSLGNSAWVFLVSNIDAVRAFAAVAGADLVWLRQLVAWLQARL
;
A
#
# COMPACT_ATOMS: atom_id res chain seq x y z
N MET A 1 21.93 3.83 -20.44
CA MET A 1 20.97 2.87 -21.05
C MET A 1 21.49 1.46 -20.98
N SER A 2 20.72 0.60 -20.36
CA SER A 2 20.92 -0.85 -20.25
C SER A 2 19.59 -1.56 -20.53
N VAL A 3 19.66 -2.82 -20.95
CA VAL A 3 18.47 -3.66 -21.06
C VAL A 3 18.06 -4.10 -19.66
N SER A 4 16.86 -3.73 -19.23
CA SER A 4 16.25 -4.25 -18.00
C SER A 4 15.54 -5.57 -18.32
N VAL A 5 15.79 -6.60 -17.52
CA VAL A 5 15.21 -7.94 -17.68
C VAL A 5 14.45 -8.30 -16.41
N THR A 6 13.20 -8.71 -16.54
CA THR A 6 12.41 -9.31 -15.44
C THR A 6 11.70 -10.58 -15.92
N GLY A 7 11.33 -11.43 -14.97
CA GLY A 7 10.69 -12.72 -15.24
C GLY A 7 11.67 -13.83 -15.61
N VAL A 8 11.15 -14.92 -16.18
CA VAL A 8 11.92 -16.12 -16.53
C VAL A 8 11.63 -16.60 -17.96
N GLY A 9 12.64 -17.17 -18.61
CA GLY A 9 12.47 -17.82 -19.91
C GLY A 9 12.16 -19.31 -19.71
N ARG A 10 10.95 -19.77 -20.06
CA ARG A 10 10.63 -21.21 -20.02
C ARG A 10 10.61 -21.79 -21.43
N ILE A 11 11.47 -22.77 -21.69
CA ILE A 11 11.63 -23.38 -23.02
C ILE A 11 11.41 -24.89 -22.93
N ARG A 12 10.50 -25.40 -23.75
CA ARG A 12 10.24 -26.83 -23.89
C ARG A 12 11.14 -27.44 -24.96
N HIS A 13 11.91 -28.45 -24.57
CA HIS A 13 12.76 -29.20 -25.49
C HIS A 13 11.94 -29.98 -26.51
N ALA A 14 12.33 -29.95 -27.80
CA ALA A 14 11.53 -30.46 -28.90
C ALA A 14 11.40 -31.99 -28.91
N ASP A 15 12.49 -32.71 -28.57
CA ASP A 15 12.49 -34.18 -28.60
C ASP A 15 12.08 -34.81 -27.27
N THR A 16 12.58 -34.31 -26.13
CA THR A 16 12.32 -34.88 -24.80
C THR A 16 11.08 -34.33 -24.11
N GLY A 17 10.58 -33.15 -24.51
CA GLY A 17 9.47 -32.47 -23.84
C GLY A 17 9.81 -31.84 -22.49
N THR A 18 11.05 -31.98 -22.01
CA THR A 18 11.54 -31.37 -20.76
C THR A 18 11.46 -29.85 -20.83
N ILE A 19 11.01 -29.20 -19.77
CA ILE A 19 10.96 -27.75 -19.65
C ILE A 19 12.22 -27.30 -18.90
N TYR A 20 12.95 -26.37 -19.50
CA TYR A 20 14.09 -25.69 -18.87
C TYR A 20 13.71 -24.25 -18.57
N THR A 21 14.17 -23.76 -17.42
CA THR A 21 14.00 -22.39 -16.98
C THR A 21 15.33 -21.68 -17.08
N ILE A 22 15.35 -20.54 -17.76
CA ILE A 22 16.49 -19.64 -17.88
C ILE A 22 16.22 -18.43 -17.00
N GLY A 23 17.15 -18.14 -16.09
CA GLY A 23 17.08 -16.97 -15.21
C GLY A 23 17.53 -15.67 -15.92
N PRO A 24 17.07 -14.50 -15.46
CA PRO A 24 17.45 -13.21 -16.04
C PRO A 24 18.96 -12.95 -15.93
N ASN A 25 19.59 -13.48 -14.88
CA ASN A 25 21.02 -13.33 -14.60
C ASN A 25 21.90 -14.16 -15.56
N GLU A 26 21.31 -15.04 -16.36
CA GLU A 26 22.01 -15.82 -17.38
C GLU A 26 22.18 -15.03 -18.69
N LEU A 27 21.44 -13.92 -18.87
CA LEU A 27 21.51 -13.08 -20.06
C LEU A 27 22.58 -12.00 -19.91
N ASP A 28 23.66 -12.12 -20.70
CA ASP A 28 24.67 -11.07 -20.85
C ASP A 28 24.35 -10.21 -22.08
N TRP A 29 23.86 -8.99 -21.85
CA TRP A 29 23.43 -8.07 -22.91
C TRP A 29 24.59 -7.24 -23.45
N GLN A 30 24.73 -7.23 -24.78
CA GLN A 30 25.76 -6.47 -25.48
C GLN A 30 25.14 -5.64 -26.61
N GLY A 31 25.63 -4.41 -26.80
CA GLY A 31 25.24 -3.58 -27.94
C GLY A 31 25.93 -4.07 -29.21
N VAL A 32 25.16 -4.62 -30.16
CA VAL A 32 25.69 -5.28 -31.36
C VAL A 32 25.61 -4.43 -32.63
N GLY A 33 24.80 -3.36 -32.63
CA GLY A 33 24.65 -2.50 -33.81
C GLY A 33 23.95 -1.18 -33.54
N ALA A 34 24.13 -0.24 -34.48
CA ALA A 34 23.37 1.01 -34.53
C ALA A 34 23.14 1.42 -35.98
N GLU A 35 21.88 1.71 -36.37
CA GLU A 35 21.51 2.15 -37.72
C GLU A 35 20.75 3.50 -37.67
N GLU A 36 21.08 4.42 -38.57
CA GLU A 36 20.45 5.74 -38.60
C GLU A 36 19.06 5.69 -39.24
N ARG A 37 18.04 6.16 -38.52
CA ARG A 37 16.65 6.26 -38.98
C ARG A 37 16.13 7.69 -38.82
N SER A 38 14.89 7.95 -39.24
CA SER A 38 14.32 9.30 -39.31
C SER A 38 14.23 10.06 -37.98
N MET A 39 14.23 9.36 -36.84
CA MET A 39 14.11 9.93 -35.48
C MET A 39 15.36 9.65 -34.62
N GLY A 40 16.50 9.33 -35.24
CA GLY A 40 17.76 9.04 -34.57
C GLY A 40 18.29 7.63 -34.86
N ALA A 41 19.36 7.25 -34.16
CA ALA A 41 19.93 5.91 -34.27
C ALA A 41 19.02 4.89 -33.58
N GLU A 42 18.70 3.80 -34.29
CA GLU A 42 18.16 2.58 -33.72
C GLU A 42 19.33 1.75 -33.22
N VAL A 43 19.37 1.46 -31.91
CA VAL A 43 20.44 0.67 -31.28
C VAL A 43 19.94 -0.76 -31.05
N THR A 44 20.75 -1.75 -31.38
CA THR A 44 20.41 -3.18 -31.20
C THR A 44 21.25 -3.76 -30.08
N TYR A 45 20.57 -4.42 -29.14
CA TYR A 45 21.16 -5.18 -28.05
C TYR A 45 20.89 -6.66 -28.26
N GLU A 46 21.86 -7.52 -27.93
CA GLU A 46 21.75 -8.96 -28.07
C GLU A 46 22.28 -9.65 -26.81
N ALA A 47 21.61 -10.70 -26.36
CA ALA A 47 22.07 -11.62 -25.35
C ALA A 47 21.98 -13.05 -25.89
N ALA A 48 23.06 -13.81 -25.76
CA ALA A 48 23.15 -15.19 -26.25
C ALA A 48 23.64 -16.14 -25.15
N ILE A 49 22.97 -17.29 -25.03
CA ILE A 49 23.31 -18.35 -24.07
C ILE A 49 23.55 -19.66 -24.82
N GLU A 50 24.59 -20.39 -24.42
CA GLU A 50 24.86 -21.76 -24.87
C GLU A 50 24.36 -22.75 -23.81
N HIS A 51 23.16 -23.30 -24.02
CA HIS A 51 22.56 -24.25 -23.09
C HIS A 51 22.88 -25.70 -23.47
N THR A 52 23.34 -26.50 -22.49
CA THR A 52 23.82 -27.88 -22.70
C THR A 52 22.83 -28.75 -23.49
N ASP A 53 21.53 -28.62 -23.23
CA ASP A 53 20.48 -29.43 -23.86
C ASP A 53 19.67 -28.71 -24.95
N LEU A 54 19.67 -27.37 -24.96
CA LEU A 54 18.84 -26.56 -25.88
C LEU A 54 19.65 -25.93 -27.02
N GLY A 55 20.98 -25.98 -26.93
CA GLY A 55 21.89 -25.32 -27.86
C GLY A 55 21.92 -23.80 -27.66
N SER A 56 22.27 -23.08 -28.72
CA SER A 56 22.33 -21.61 -28.73
C SER A 56 20.93 -21.02 -28.69
N LEU A 57 20.72 -20.12 -27.73
CA LEU A 57 19.51 -19.34 -27.53
C LEU A 57 19.88 -17.86 -27.61
N THR A 58 19.13 -17.06 -28.36
CA THR A 58 19.44 -15.64 -28.58
C THR A 58 18.21 -14.77 -28.36
N TRP A 59 18.41 -13.65 -27.67
CA TRP A 59 17.42 -12.59 -27.50
C TRP A 59 17.98 -11.29 -28.07
N THR A 60 17.16 -10.59 -28.85
CA THR A 60 17.54 -9.34 -29.50
C THR A 60 16.50 -8.26 -29.16
N VAL A 61 16.97 -7.06 -28.81
CA VAL A 61 16.12 -5.91 -28.46
C VAL A 61 16.55 -4.71 -29.29
N TRP A 62 15.57 -3.94 -29.79
CA TRP A 62 15.81 -2.69 -30.50
C TRP A 62 15.36 -1.49 -29.68
N GLU A 63 16.23 -0.49 -29.57
CA GLU A 63 15.98 0.81 -28.96
C GLU A 63 15.77 1.85 -30.07
N TYR A 64 14.53 2.33 -30.24
CA TYR A 64 14.21 3.39 -31.20
C TYR A 64 12.86 4.08 -30.92
N PRO A 65 12.82 5.41 -30.77
CA PRO A 65 13.96 6.34 -30.72
C PRO A 65 14.83 6.09 -29.48
N ILE A 66 16.00 6.74 -29.39
CA ILE A 66 16.92 6.62 -28.25
C ILE A 66 16.16 6.76 -26.93
N GLY A 67 16.36 5.77 -26.05
CA GLY A 67 15.77 5.61 -24.73
C GLY A 67 14.39 4.95 -24.69
N ALA A 68 13.86 4.50 -25.83
CA ALA A 68 12.58 3.80 -25.90
C ALA A 68 12.76 2.37 -26.41
N PHE A 69 12.15 1.42 -25.69
CA PHE A 69 11.98 0.05 -26.20
C PHE A 69 11.08 0.08 -27.45
N ASN A 70 11.57 -0.52 -28.54
CA ASN A 70 10.86 -0.55 -29.82
C ASN A 70 10.30 -1.93 -30.15
N ASP A 71 11.15 -2.96 -30.14
CA ASP A 71 10.78 -4.33 -30.51
C ASP A 71 11.72 -5.37 -29.87
N GLN A 72 11.33 -6.64 -29.92
CA GLN A 72 12.15 -7.77 -29.48
C GLN A 72 11.99 -9.01 -30.37
N GLU A 73 13.06 -9.79 -30.46
CA GLU A 73 13.10 -11.09 -31.13
C GLU A 73 13.73 -12.14 -30.22
N THR A 74 13.28 -13.38 -30.35
CA THR A 74 13.76 -14.50 -29.53
C THR A 74 13.92 -15.74 -30.40
N GLU A 75 15.14 -16.25 -30.46
CA GLU A 75 15.51 -17.44 -31.20
C GLU A 75 15.78 -18.60 -30.24
N VAL A 76 14.87 -19.57 -30.21
CA VAL A 76 15.01 -20.84 -29.46
C VAL A 76 15.23 -22.05 -30.38
N GLY A 77 15.62 -21.80 -31.62
CA GLY A 77 15.83 -22.83 -32.63
C GLY A 77 14.59 -23.70 -32.87
N ARG A 78 14.72 -25.03 -32.70
CA ARG A 78 13.64 -26.00 -32.90
C ARG A 78 12.73 -26.20 -31.67
N HIS A 79 13.05 -25.55 -30.56
CA HIS A 79 12.36 -25.68 -29.29
C HIS A 79 11.11 -24.80 -29.23
N THR A 80 10.27 -24.99 -28.21
CA THR A 80 9.07 -24.16 -28.03
C THR A 80 9.25 -23.24 -26.84
N LEU A 81 9.20 -21.93 -27.09
CA LEU A 81 9.14 -20.92 -26.04
C LEU A 81 7.75 -20.95 -25.40
N LEU A 82 7.68 -21.21 -24.10
CA LEU A 82 6.44 -21.22 -23.32
C LEU A 82 6.23 -19.89 -22.60
N GLU A 83 7.32 -19.31 -22.11
CA GLU A 83 7.34 -18.03 -21.39
C GLU A 83 8.61 -17.29 -21.78
N ASN A 84 8.51 -15.98 -21.95
CA ASN A 84 9.65 -15.13 -22.30
C ASN A 84 9.88 -14.06 -21.25
N PHE A 85 11.09 -13.52 -21.20
CA PHE A 85 11.44 -12.40 -20.36
C PHE A 85 10.65 -11.14 -20.73
N GLN A 86 10.39 -10.31 -19.73
CA GLN A 86 9.93 -8.94 -19.92
C GLN A 86 11.17 -8.05 -20.06
N LEU A 87 11.34 -7.46 -21.24
CA LEU A 87 12.53 -6.68 -21.60
C LEU A 87 12.16 -5.20 -21.71
N GLY A 88 13.09 -4.34 -21.29
CA GLY A 88 12.92 -2.89 -21.35
C GLY A 88 14.25 -2.17 -21.53
N ILE A 89 14.20 -0.86 -21.77
CA ILE A 89 15.37 0.01 -21.80
C ILE A 89 15.26 0.95 -20.61
N SER A 90 16.22 0.90 -19.69
CA SER A 90 16.29 1.76 -18.51
C SER A 90 17.63 2.47 -18.42
N ASP A 91 17.69 3.56 -17.65
CA ASP A 91 18.97 4.16 -17.32
C ASP A 91 19.69 3.35 -16.24
N SER A 92 21.01 3.31 -16.28
CA SER A 92 21.81 2.41 -15.42
C SER A 92 21.67 2.73 -13.93
N ASP A 93 21.33 3.97 -13.60
CA ASP A 93 21.15 4.43 -12.22
C ASP A 93 19.80 3.98 -11.63
N ASP A 94 18.77 3.77 -12.45
CA ASP A 94 17.43 3.33 -12.00
C ASP A 94 17.44 1.86 -11.54
N ALA A 95 18.25 1.01 -12.17
CA ALA A 95 18.35 -0.41 -11.83
C ALA A 95 18.99 -0.66 -10.45
N ALA A 96 19.94 0.19 -10.03
CA ALA A 96 20.57 0.08 -8.72
C ALA A 96 19.63 0.51 -7.57
N VAL A 97 18.73 1.47 -7.84
CA VAL A 97 17.73 1.94 -6.87
C VAL A 97 16.66 0.87 -6.62
N ASP A 98 16.25 0.14 -7.66
CA ASP A 98 15.31 -0.98 -7.55
C ASP A 98 15.84 -2.10 -6.64
N ARG A 99 17.14 -2.43 -6.75
CA ARG A 99 17.80 -3.45 -5.92
C ARG A 99 17.76 -3.15 -4.42
N GLU A 100 18.14 -1.94 -4.02
CA GLU A 100 18.16 -1.55 -2.59
C GLU A 100 16.73 -1.47 -2.03
N GLY A 101 15.76 -1.03 -2.84
CA GLY A 101 14.35 -1.00 -2.45
C GLY A 101 13.79 -2.39 -2.13
N ARG A 102 14.13 -3.40 -2.94
CA ARG A 102 13.72 -4.80 -2.73
C ARG A 102 14.34 -5.41 -1.46
N ILE A 103 15.64 -5.17 -1.21
CA ILE A 103 16.32 -5.61 0.02
C ILE A 103 15.68 -4.97 1.25
N GLN A 104 15.44 -3.65 1.22
CA GLN A 104 14.87 -2.94 2.35
C GLN A 104 13.43 -3.40 2.64
N ALA A 105 12.65 -3.76 1.61
CA ALA A 105 11.30 -4.29 1.79
C ALA A 105 11.26 -5.61 2.59
N MET A 106 12.20 -6.54 2.33
CA MET A 106 12.32 -7.79 3.08
C MET A 106 12.73 -7.55 4.55
N VAL A 107 13.65 -6.60 4.77
CA VAL A 107 14.09 -6.21 6.12
C VAL A 107 12.94 -5.59 6.91
N ASP A 108 12.16 -4.70 6.28
CA ASP A 108 11.04 -4.02 6.94
C ASP A 108 9.93 -5.02 7.30
N TRP A 109 9.57 -5.92 6.37
CA TRP A 109 8.62 -6.99 6.65
C TRP A 109 9.06 -7.83 7.84
N PHE A 110 10.35 -8.17 7.94
CA PHE A 110 10.85 -8.99 9.04
C PHE A 110 10.64 -8.31 10.39
N PHE A 111 10.95 -7.01 10.51
CA PHE A 111 10.77 -6.26 11.77
C PHE A 111 9.31 -5.89 12.09
N GLU A 112 8.39 -6.02 11.13
CA GLU A 112 6.96 -5.87 11.37
C GLU A 112 6.32 -7.13 11.95
N ASN A 113 6.85 -8.31 11.59
CA ASN A 113 6.34 -9.62 12.02
C ASN A 113 7.13 -10.21 13.19
N PHE A 114 8.38 -9.77 13.38
CA PHE A 114 9.27 -10.25 14.41
C PHE A 114 9.96 -9.11 15.16
N GLU A 115 10.15 -9.31 16.45
CA GLU A 115 10.79 -8.36 17.35
C GLU A 115 11.94 -8.99 18.14
N ASP A 116 12.78 -8.14 18.72
CA ASP A 116 13.79 -8.57 19.67
C ASP A 116 13.10 -9.24 20.88
N PRO A 117 13.44 -10.49 21.23
CA PRO A 117 12.86 -11.17 22.39
C PRO A 117 13.05 -10.38 23.70
N ALA A 118 14.03 -9.48 23.79
CA ALA A 118 14.20 -8.59 24.95
C ALA A 118 13.01 -7.64 25.20
N ASN A 119 12.17 -7.38 24.19
CA ASN A 119 11.05 -6.45 24.33
C ASN A 119 9.94 -7.01 25.22
N ARG A 120 9.46 -8.21 24.87
CA ARG A 120 8.29 -8.83 25.52
C ARG A 120 8.61 -10.19 26.10
N THR A 121 9.53 -10.96 25.52
CA THR A 121 9.72 -12.38 25.86
C THR A 121 10.35 -12.51 27.25
N PRO A 122 9.69 -13.20 28.21
CA PRO A 122 10.23 -13.36 29.56
C PRO A 122 11.62 -14.01 29.55
N TYR A 123 12.54 -13.48 30.35
CA TYR A 123 13.93 -13.97 30.44
C TYR A 123 14.20 -14.63 31.79
N GLU A 124 14.75 -15.85 31.79
CA GLU A 124 15.23 -16.53 33.00
C GLU A 124 16.75 -16.35 33.16
N SER A 125 17.11 -15.66 34.24
CA SER A 125 18.46 -15.33 34.67
C SER A 125 19.29 -16.47 35.30
N ALA A 126 18.70 -17.52 35.87
CA ALA A 126 19.45 -18.62 36.51
C ALA A 126 19.92 -19.68 35.50
N GLU A 127 19.13 -19.96 34.46
CA GLU A 127 19.51 -20.84 33.34
C GLU A 127 20.00 -20.07 32.10
N GLY A 128 19.69 -18.77 31.98
CA GLY A 128 20.23 -17.87 30.97
C GLY A 128 19.59 -18.05 29.59
N GLY A 129 18.29 -17.75 29.46
CA GLY A 129 17.57 -17.85 28.18
C GLY A 129 16.19 -17.21 28.18
N TYR A 130 15.66 -16.96 26.98
CA TYR A 130 14.29 -16.49 26.77
C TYR A 130 13.28 -17.64 26.85
N ILE A 131 12.09 -17.33 27.36
CA ILE A 131 10.95 -18.26 27.46
C ILE A 131 9.92 -17.88 26.40
N TRP A 132 9.90 -18.64 25.30
CA TRP A 132 9.10 -18.39 24.10
C TRP A 132 7.62 -18.74 24.28
N ILE A 133 6.90 -17.94 25.07
CA ILE A 133 5.48 -18.17 25.37
C ILE A 133 4.52 -17.81 24.24
N TRP A 134 4.98 -17.09 23.21
CA TRP A 134 4.18 -16.65 22.06
C TRP A 134 4.65 -17.24 20.72
N GLY A 135 5.47 -18.30 20.76
CA GLY A 135 6.12 -18.87 19.57
C GLY A 135 7.59 -18.46 19.44
N GLY A 136 8.36 -19.26 18.70
CA GLY A 136 9.80 -19.10 18.48
C GLY A 136 10.69 -20.12 19.21
N PRO A 137 12.03 -19.96 19.10
CA PRO A 137 12.74 -18.91 18.36
C PRO A 137 12.58 -19.04 16.84
N HIS A 138 12.42 -17.92 16.14
CA HIS A 138 12.37 -17.87 14.68
C HIS A 138 13.73 -17.45 14.09
N ASP A 139 14.09 -18.04 12.95
CA ASP A 139 15.32 -17.73 12.20
C ASP A 139 15.01 -16.82 11.00
N ALA A 140 15.76 -15.72 10.88
CA ALA A 140 15.51 -14.74 9.83
C ALA A 140 15.72 -15.29 8.41
N ALA A 141 16.64 -16.23 8.20
CA ALA A 141 16.87 -16.82 6.89
C ALA A 141 15.73 -17.74 6.48
N GLU A 142 15.18 -18.50 7.42
CA GLU A 142 14.01 -19.36 7.18
C GLU A 142 12.75 -18.53 6.91
N GLU A 143 12.47 -17.54 7.75
CA GLU A 143 11.25 -16.71 7.63
C GLU A 143 11.27 -15.83 6.38
N ILE A 144 12.38 -15.14 6.09
CA ILE A 144 12.50 -14.30 4.88
C ILE A 144 12.54 -15.20 3.63
N GLY A 145 13.32 -16.28 3.65
CA GLY A 145 13.44 -17.18 2.50
C GLY A 145 12.13 -17.86 2.12
N SER A 146 11.29 -18.20 3.10
CA SER A 146 9.96 -18.76 2.85
C SER A 146 8.99 -17.73 2.28
N ASN A 147 8.91 -16.54 2.88
CA ASN A 147 7.95 -15.50 2.49
C ASN A 147 8.34 -14.74 1.21
N PHE A 148 9.62 -14.76 0.83
CA PHE A 148 10.14 -14.13 -0.37
C PHE A 148 10.79 -15.14 -1.31
N SER A 149 10.25 -16.36 -1.39
CA SER A 149 10.81 -17.45 -2.21
C SER A 149 10.90 -17.16 -3.71
N ASP A 150 10.15 -16.16 -4.21
CA ASP A 150 10.19 -15.69 -5.60
C ASP A 150 11.28 -14.61 -5.86
N GLU A 151 11.93 -14.10 -4.81
CA GLU A 151 13.00 -13.10 -4.91
C GLU A 151 14.37 -13.74 -5.17
N ASP A 152 15.30 -12.95 -5.71
CA ASP A 152 16.67 -13.42 -5.96
C ASP A 152 17.37 -13.78 -4.63
N GLN A 153 17.95 -14.98 -4.56
CA GLN A 153 18.62 -15.47 -3.33
C GLN A 153 19.68 -14.51 -2.81
N GLU A 154 20.39 -13.79 -3.69
CA GLU A 154 21.39 -12.80 -3.27
C GLU A 154 20.76 -11.59 -2.54
N LEU A 155 19.53 -11.22 -2.89
CA LEU A 155 18.78 -10.16 -2.20
C LEU A 155 18.24 -10.65 -0.86
N ILE A 156 17.75 -11.90 -0.81
CA ILE A 156 17.32 -12.56 0.42
C ILE A 156 18.49 -12.62 1.41
N ASP A 157 19.65 -13.10 0.96
CA ASP A 157 20.86 -13.19 1.79
C ASP A 157 21.30 -11.80 2.30
N ALA A 158 21.23 -10.78 1.44
CA ALA A 158 21.55 -9.40 1.83
C ALA A 158 20.55 -8.82 2.84
N ALA A 159 19.26 -9.17 2.74
CA ALA A 159 18.24 -8.78 3.70
C ALA A 159 18.44 -9.47 5.05
N VAL A 160 18.73 -10.77 5.06
CA VAL A 160 19.05 -11.55 6.27
C VAL A 160 20.28 -10.97 6.97
N GLU A 161 21.36 -10.68 6.24
CA GLU A 161 22.56 -10.06 6.80
C GLU A 161 22.25 -8.70 7.44
N ARG A 162 21.34 -7.92 6.83
CA ARG A 162 20.92 -6.63 7.36
C ARG A 162 20.12 -6.77 8.65
N VAL A 163 19.18 -7.72 8.70
CA VAL A 163 18.36 -8.03 9.88
C VAL A 163 19.23 -8.49 11.05
N GLN A 164 20.17 -9.40 10.80
CA GLN A 164 21.01 -10.01 11.84
C GLN A 164 22.31 -9.23 12.11
N ARG A 165 22.42 -7.98 11.63
CA ARG A 165 23.66 -7.19 11.68
C ARG A 165 24.16 -6.91 13.10
N ASP A 166 23.26 -6.85 14.06
CA ASP A 166 23.56 -6.66 15.49
C ASP A 166 23.95 -7.95 16.20
N GLY A 167 23.93 -9.08 15.51
CA GLY A 167 24.27 -10.40 16.02
C GLY A 167 23.09 -11.15 16.64
N LEU A 168 21.87 -10.63 16.54
CA LEU A 168 20.66 -11.32 16.97
C LEU A 168 20.19 -12.31 15.89
N THR A 169 20.05 -13.58 16.27
CA THR A 169 19.66 -14.67 15.35
C THR A 169 18.36 -15.36 15.74
N GLU A 170 17.89 -15.17 16.97
CA GLU A 170 16.68 -15.79 17.49
C GLU A 170 15.62 -14.72 17.76
N TRP A 171 14.50 -14.80 17.05
CA TRP A 171 13.49 -13.74 17.02
C TRP A 171 12.14 -14.18 17.58
N ALA A 172 11.43 -13.25 18.22
CA ALA A 172 10.08 -13.44 18.75
C ALA A 172 9.06 -12.88 17.76
N PRO A 173 7.86 -13.44 17.63
CA PRO A 173 6.79 -12.82 16.85
C PRO A 173 6.29 -11.53 17.51
N THR A 174 5.83 -10.56 16.70
CA THR A 174 5.18 -9.33 17.17
C THR A 174 3.77 -9.57 17.73
N GLU A 175 3.20 -8.55 18.40
CA GLU A 175 1.93 -8.69 19.15
C GLU A 175 0.72 -9.14 18.30
N GLY A 176 0.07 -10.23 18.72
CA GLY A 176 -1.13 -10.78 18.10
C GLY A 176 -2.38 -10.60 18.98
N PRO A 177 -3.59 -10.49 18.38
CA PRO A 177 -4.85 -10.45 19.13
C PRO A 177 -5.08 -11.67 20.05
N ASP A 178 -4.49 -12.81 19.69
CA ASP A 178 -4.61 -14.08 20.43
C ASP A 178 -3.68 -14.17 21.67
N ASP A 179 -2.79 -13.18 21.87
CA ASP A 179 -1.87 -13.12 23.02
C ASP A 179 -2.59 -12.79 24.35
N TYR A 180 -3.87 -12.41 24.30
CA TYR A 180 -4.69 -12.02 25.44
C TYR A 180 -5.90 -12.94 25.61
N ASP A 181 -6.01 -13.58 26.78
CA ASP A 181 -7.13 -14.44 27.14
C ASP A 181 -8.43 -13.60 27.23
N PRO A 182 -9.46 -13.84 26.39
CA PRO A 182 -10.72 -13.12 26.50
C PRO A 182 -11.37 -13.44 27.86
N GLU A 183 -11.80 -12.42 28.60
CA GLU A 183 -12.47 -12.61 29.89
C GLU A 183 -13.59 -13.67 29.78
N PRO A 184 -13.75 -14.55 30.80
CA PRO A 184 -14.62 -15.71 30.69
C PRO A 184 -16.08 -15.25 30.65
N ASN A 185 -16.65 -15.18 29.46
CA ASN A 185 -18.09 -15.03 29.31
C ASN A 185 -18.74 -16.37 29.69
N ALA A 186 -19.37 -16.38 30.86
CA ALA A 186 -20.11 -17.50 31.38
C ALA A 186 -21.33 -17.80 30.49
N THR A 187 -21.20 -18.76 29.59
CA THR A 187 -22.34 -19.60 29.18
C THR A 187 -21.83 -20.99 28.82
N GLU A 188 -21.97 -21.91 29.78
CA GLU A 188 -21.83 -23.35 29.56
C GLU A 188 -22.95 -23.86 28.63
N GLY A 189 -22.57 -24.65 27.63
CA GLY A 189 -23.44 -25.46 26.79
C GLY A 189 -22.58 -26.47 26.02
N GLU A 190 -22.79 -27.75 26.32
CA GLU A 190 -22.00 -28.96 26.01
C GLU A 190 -21.68 -29.26 24.53
N PRO A 191 -20.70 -30.16 24.27
CA PRO A 191 -20.18 -30.47 22.94
C PRO A 191 -20.99 -31.57 22.25
N ASP A 192 -21.01 -31.57 20.91
CA ASP A 192 -21.37 -32.76 20.14
C ASP A 192 -20.37 -32.95 18.99
N ASP A 193 -19.85 -34.18 18.94
CA ASP A 193 -18.90 -34.74 18.00
C ASP A 193 -19.43 -34.76 16.56
N GLU A 194 -18.59 -34.52 15.55
CA GLU A 194 -18.73 -35.20 14.27
C GLU A 194 -17.39 -35.31 13.51
N GLU A 195 -17.28 -36.44 12.82
CA GLU A 195 -16.07 -37.20 12.50
C GLU A 195 -15.16 -36.63 11.41
N ALA A 196 -13.91 -37.07 11.49
CA ALA A 196 -12.89 -36.95 10.46
C ALA A 196 -13.36 -37.46 9.09
N SER A 197 -13.03 -36.70 8.04
CA SER A 197 -12.74 -37.27 6.73
C SER A 197 -11.47 -36.62 6.18
N ALA A 198 -10.44 -37.45 6.06
CA ALA A 198 -9.21 -37.17 5.33
C ALA A 198 -9.41 -37.41 3.83
N GLU A 199 -8.49 -36.83 3.05
CA GLU A 199 -8.20 -37.05 1.62
C GLU A 199 -8.98 -36.17 0.62
N ASN A 200 -8.33 -35.08 0.20
CA ASN A 200 -7.64 -35.06 -1.11
C ASN A 200 -6.68 -33.86 -1.16
N ASN A 201 -5.39 -34.13 -1.03
CA ASN A 201 -4.33 -33.24 -1.50
C ASN A 201 -4.22 -33.44 -3.01
N GLU A 202 -4.70 -32.46 -3.79
CA GLU A 202 -4.21 -32.25 -5.14
C GLU A 202 -3.03 -31.27 -5.04
N GLU A 203 -1.87 -31.76 -5.47
CA GLU A 203 -0.64 -30.99 -5.67
C GLU A 203 -0.94 -29.91 -6.72
N ASP A 204 -0.93 -28.63 -6.30
CA ASP A 204 -1.11 -27.50 -7.21
C ASP A 204 0.26 -27.00 -7.73
N ASP A 205 0.28 -26.81 -9.04
CA ASP A 205 1.40 -26.53 -9.93
C ASP A 205 1.67 -25.02 -9.96
N GLY A 206 2.94 -24.63 -9.90
CA GLY A 206 3.41 -23.25 -9.82
C GLY A 206 2.93 -22.36 -10.98
N SER A 207 1.88 -21.61 -10.70
CA SER A 207 1.37 -20.48 -11.47
C SER A 207 1.59 -19.21 -10.66
N GLY A 208 2.14 -18.15 -11.28
CA GLY A 208 2.37 -16.85 -10.62
C GLY A 208 1.15 -16.36 -9.85
N SER A 209 1.40 -15.65 -8.74
CA SER A 209 0.44 -15.46 -7.66
C SER A 209 -0.95 -15.15 -8.19
N SER A 210 -1.91 -16.01 -7.84
CA SER A 210 -3.28 -15.84 -8.28
C SER A 210 -3.81 -14.48 -7.81
N LEU A 211 -4.81 -13.92 -8.52
CA LEU A 211 -5.48 -12.69 -8.06
C LEU A 211 -5.98 -12.83 -6.60
N GLU A 212 -6.35 -14.05 -6.22
CA GLU A 212 -6.80 -14.39 -4.88
C GLU A 212 -5.67 -14.31 -3.86
N GLU A 213 -4.48 -14.83 -4.17
CA GLU A 213 -3.29 -14.69 -3.32
C GLU A 213 -2.88 -13.23 -3.16
N ILE A 214 -2.85 -12.45 -4.24
CA ILE A 214 -2.49 -11.02 -4.16
C ILE A 214 -3.49 -10.28 -3.26
N LEU A 215 -4.80 -10.52 -3.42
CA LEU A 215 -5.82 -9.87 -2.60
C LEU A 215 -5.86 -10.42 -1.17
N ALA A 216 -5.30 -11.60 -0.90
CA ALA A 216 -5.12 -12.13 0.44
C ALA A 216 -4.00 -11.40 1.20
N THR A 217 -3.03 -10.79 0.51
CA THR A 217 -1.94 -9.99 1.11
C THR A 217 -2.35 -8.56 1.49
N ILE A 218 -3.63 -8.17 1.35
CA ILE A 218 -4.11 -6.88 1.87
C ILE A 218 -3.85 -6.89 3.39
N PRO A 219 -2.98 -6.00 3.91
CA PRO A 219 -2.60 -6.04 5.30
C PRO A 219 -3.81 -5.76 6.20
N PRO A 220 -3.86 -6.35 7.42
CA PRO A 220 -4.84 -5.93 8.42
C PRO A 220 -4.70 -4.41 8.63
N GLU A 221 -5.82 -3.72 8.83
CA GLU A 221 -5.80 -2.26 8.90
C GLU A 221 -5.29 -1.80 10.28
N PRO A 222 -4.10 -1.18 10.42
CA PRO A 222 -3.77 -0.52 11.69
C PRO A 222 -4.74 0.64 11.95
N SER A 223 -4.79 1.09 13.21
CA SER A 223 -5.66 2.18 13.68
C SER A 223 -5.76 3.36 12.69
N GLY A 224 -6.98 3.82 12.42
CA GLY A 224 -7.25 4.85 11.43
C GLY A 224 -8.64 4.77 10.81
N PRO A 225 -8.86 5.44 9.66
CA PRO A 225 -10.14 5.41 8.98
C PRO A 225 -10.36 4.05 8.31
N ILE A 226 -11.52 3.45 8.55
CA ILE A 226 -11.96 2.20 7.93
C ILE A 226 -12.90 2.54 6.79
N PHE A 227 -12.55 2.10 5.58
CA PHE A 227 -13.42 2.20 4.41
C PHE A 227 -13.87 0.81 3.99
N ASP A 228 -15.19 0.63 3.92
CA ASP A 228 -15.79 -0.65 3.52
C ASP A 228 -17.09 -0.39 2.73
N ARG A 229 -17.67 -1.46 2.20
CA ARG A 229 -18.96 -1.44 1.51
C ARG A 229 -20.06 -1.06 2.48
N THR A 230 -20.66 0.09 2.25
CA THR A 230 -21.85 0.53 2.99
C THR A 230 -23.15 -0.06 2.44
N GLN A 231 -24.27 0.18 3.14
CA GLN A 231 -25.62 -0.20 2.69
C GLN A 231 -26.01 0.41 1.33
N GLN A 232 -25.33 1.49 0.89
CA GLN A 232 -25.51 2.10 -0.43
C GLN A 232 -24.68 1.42 -1.53
N GLU A 233 -24.04 0.29 -1.20
CA GLU A 233 -23.22 -0.51 -2.11
C GLU A 233 -22.07 0.28 -2.73
N ARG A 234 -21.39 1.08 -1.91
CA ARG A 234 -20.19 1.85 -2.26
C ARG A 234 -19.18 1.75 -1.15
N VAL A 235 -17.89 1.87 -1.49
CA VAL A 235 -16.80 2.09 -0.54
C VAL A 235 -17.03 3.45 0.09
N ASP A 236 -17.34 3.47 1.39
CA ASP A 236 -17.41 4.72 2.15
C ASP A 236 -16.82 4.53 3.54
N LEU A 237 -16.61 5.64 4.25
CA LEU A 237 -16.13 5.62 5.62
C LEU A 237 -17.17 4.90 6.50
N VAL A 238 -16.75 3.83 7.17
CA VAL A 238 -17.57 3.07 8.12
C VAL A 238 -17.26 3.48 9.54
N ASP A 239 -15.98 3.61 9.88
CA ASP A 239 -15.54 3.96 11.22
C ASP A 239 -14.14 4.61 11.23
N TRP A 240 -13.75 5.13 12.39
CA TRP A 240 -12.39 5.54 12.72
C TRP A 240 -11.87 4.70 13.88
N ASP A 241 -11.28 3.56 13.53
CA ASP A 241 -10.66 2.66 14.48
C ASP A 241 -9.42 3.28 15.16
N GLY A 242 -9.11 2.81 16.36
CA GLY A 242 -7.96 3.24 17.16
C GLY A 242 -8.35 3.91 18.47
N ALA A 243 -7.31 4.30 19.22
CA ALA A 243 -7.49 4.84 20.56
C ALA A 243 -8.37 6.08 20.60
N GLU A 244 -9.18 6.15 21.65
CA GLU A 244 -10.02 7.29 21.96
C GLU A 244 -9.23 8.35 22.71
N ALA A 245 -9.58 9.62 22.52
CA ALA A 245 -9.00 10.71 23.29
C ALA A 245 -9.44 10.59 24.75
N PRO A 246 -8.49 10.67 25.71
CA PRO A 246 -8.82 10.56 27.12
C PRO A 246 -9.72 11.72 27.54
N ASP A 247 -10.81 11.38 28.21
CA ASP A 247 -11.63 12.39 28.88
C ASP A 247 -10.80 13.11 29.94
N GLY A 248 -10.75 14.44 29.86
CA GLY A 248 -9.92 15.24 30.74
C GLY A 248 -9.83 16.70 30.34
N ALA A 249 -9.05 17.45 31.10
CA ALA A 249 -8.94 18.90 30.95
C ALA A 249 -8.48 19.34 29.55
N LEU A 250 -7.59 18.58 28.90
CA LEU A 250 -7.12 18.88 27.55
C LEU A 250 -8.25 18.78 26.52
N LEU A 251 -8.99 17.67 26.51
CA LEU A 251 -10.11 17.47 25.59
C LEU A 251 -11.24 18.46 25.86
N SER A 252 -11.58 18.73 27.13
CA SER A 252 -12.59 19.74 27.49
C SER A 252 -12.21 21.15 27.03
N ALA A 253 -10.97 21.59 27.30
CA ALA A 253 -10.51 22.90 26.87
C ALA A 253 -10.48 23.02 25.34
N LEU A 254 -10.08 21.94 24.64
CA LEU A 254 -10.08 21.90 23.19
C LEU A 254 -11.51 22.00 22.61
N ARG A 255 -12.49 21.31 23.19
CA ARG A 255 -13.91 21.38 22.80
C ARG A 255 -14.45 22.81 22.94
N GLU A 256 -14.19 23.43 24.08
CA GLU A 256 -14.63 24.80 24.38
C GLU A 256 -14.03 25.79 23.39
N GLN A 257 -12.69 25.78 23.24
CA GLN A 257 -11.98 26.71 22.37
C GLN A 257 -12.35 26.54 20.89
N ALA A 258 -12.47 25.30 20.40
CA ALA A 258 -12.85 25.05 19.02
C ALA A 258 -14.29 25.50 18.73
N THR A 259 -15.22 25.27 19.66
CA THR A 259 -16.62 25.69 19.52
C THR A 259 -16.76 27.22 19.57
N GLU A 260 -16.06 27.89 20.49
CA GLU A 260 -16.04 29.35 20.58
C GLU A 260 -15.49 29.97 19.29
N LEU A 261 -14.41 29.41 18.75
CA LEU A 261 -13.78 29.93 17.54
C LEU A 261 -14.69 29.83 16.30
N VAL A 262 -15.54 28.80 16.19
CA VAL A 262 -16.54 28.72 15.11
C VAL A 262 -17.47 29.92 15.16
N THR A 263 -17.98 30.29 16.35
CA THR A 263 -18.89 31.43 16.50
C THR A 263 -18.25 32.77 16.09
N HIS A 264 -16.92 32.89 16.18
CA HIS A 264 -16.20 34.07 15.73
C HIS A 264 -15.98 34.14 14.22
N LEU A 265 -16.01 33.00 13.53
CA LEU A 265 -15.86 32.90 12.07
C LEU A 265 -17.19 32.77 11.33
N GLU A 266 -18.29 32.48 12.02
CA GLU A 266 -19.64 32.44 11.45
C GLU A 266 -20.00 33.78 10.78
N GLY A 267 -20.55 33.68 9.56
CA GLY A 267 -20.94 34.85 8.76
C GLY A 267 -19.77 35.57 8.05
N THR A 268 -18.54 35.09 8.17
CA THR A 268 -17.40 35.66 7.43
C THR A 268 -17.38 35.18 5.98
N ASN A 269 -17.53 36.07 5.00
CA ASN A 269 -17.45 35.66 3.59
C ASN A 269 -16.01 35.43 3.09
N GLY A 270 -15.01 36.01 3.77
CA GLY A 270 -13.60 35.95 3.34
C GLY A 270 -12.84 34.70 3.79
N HIS A 271 -13.37 33.93 4.76
CA HIS A 271 -12.64 32.84 5.42
C HIS A 271 -13.46 31.54 5.47
N GLN A 272 -14.26 31.28 4.44
CA GLN A 272 -15.15 30.11 4.37
C GLN A 272 -14.40 28.78 4.47
N ASP A 273 -13.24 28.64 3.82
CA ASP A 273 -12.44 27.40 3.90
C ASP A 273 -11.98 27.11 5.33
N LEU A 274 -11.51 28.15 6.03
CA LEU A 274 -11.08 28.06 7.42
C LEU A 274 -12.26 27.74 8.35
N LEU A 275 -13.42 28.37 8.14
CA LEU A 275 -14.64 28.07 8.88
C LEU A 275 -15.05 26.60 8.67
N GLN A 276 -15.05 26.11 7.43
CA GLN A 276 -15.43 24.74 7.12
C GLN A 276 -14.45 23.73 7.73
N ALA A 277 -13.13 23.99 7.68
CA ALA A 277 -12.13 23.18 8.35
C ALA A 277 -12.34 23.13 9.86
N LEU A 278 -12.66 24.27 10.47
CA LEU A 278 -12.92 24.35 11.90
C LEU A 278 -14.22 23.62 12.30
N ILE A 279 -15.27 23.68 11.48
CA ILE A 279 -16.51 22.92 11.71
C ILE A 279 -16.24 21.41 11.71
N ARG A 280 -15.46 20.91 10.74
CA ARG A 280 -15.06 19.48 10.71
C ARG A 280 -14.23 19.10 11.93
N TYR A 281 -13.30 19.97 12.33
CA TYR A 281 -12.49 19.75 13.52
C TYR A 281 -13.35 19.72 14.79
N VAL A 282 -14.28 20.66 14.96
CA VAL A 282 -15.24 20.68 16.09
C VAL A 282 -16.10 19.41 16.11
N ALA A 283 -16.61 18.97 14.96
CA ALA A 283 -17.37 17.72 14.88
C ALA A 283 -16.53 16.51 15.35
N THR A 284 -15.23 16.52 15.07
CA THR A 284 -14.30 15.46 15.47
C THR A 284 -14.00 15.50 16.97
N VAL A 285 -13.70 16.67 17.53
CA VAL A 285 -13.42 16.82 18.98
C VAL A 285 -14.66 16.53 19.82
N ASN A 286 -15.85 16.86 19.32
CA ASN A 286 -17.13 16.61 19.99
C ASN A 286 -17.70 15.20 19.74
N ALA A 287 -17.04 14.37 18.93
CA ALA A 287 -17.44 12.97 18.77
C ALA A 287 -17.35 12.22 20.11
N ALA A 288 -18.25 11.24 20.29
CA ALA A 288 -18.34 10.41 21.47
C ALA A 288 -18.30 8.94 21.02
N PRO A 289 -17.13 8.28 21.08
CA PRO A 289 -15.83 8.80 21.53
C PRO A 289 -15.11 9.66 20.47
N ALA A 290 -14.12 10.45 20.91
CA ALA A 290 -13.29 11.26 20.01
C ALA A 290 -12.05 10.47 19.57
N SER A 291 -12.07 9.91 18.36
CA SER A 291 -10.98 9.10 17.80
C SER A 291 -9.67 9.90 17.64
N ILE A 292 -8.56 9.40 18.19
CA ILE A 292 -7.23 10.02 18.07
C ILE A 292 -6.75 10.08 16.61
N PRO A 293 -6.83 9.01 15.80
CA PRO A 293 -6.46 9.07 14.38
C PRO A 293 -7.26 10.11 13.58
N ARG A 294 -8.56 10.26 13.88
CA ARG A 294 -9.39 11.29 13.26
C ARG A 294 -8.97 12.69 13.71
N LEU A 295 -8.75 12.89 15.01
CA LEU A 295 -8.27 14.14 15.57
C LEU A 295 -6.95 14.56 14.93
N TYR A 296 -5.99 13.64 14.83
CA TYR A 296 -4.70 13.88 14.17
C TYR A 296 -4.91 14.37 12.72
N THR A 297 -5.69 13.63 11.93
CA THR A 297 -5.93 13.94 10.51
C THR A 297 -6.59 15.32 10.32
N GLU A 298 -7.70 15.57 11.01
CA GLU A 298 -8.43 16.84 10.91
C GLU A 298 -7.66 18.01 11.53
N GLY A 299 -6.84 17.77 12.56
CA GLY A 299 -5.95 18.75 13.16
C GLY A 299 -4.87 19.23 12.19
N VAL A 300 -4.23 18.28 11.48
CA VAL A 300 -3.27 18.59 10.41
C VAL A 300 -3.92 19.40 9.28
N PHE A 301 -5.12 19.01 8.84
CA PHE A 301 -5.83 19.74 7.79
C PHE A 301 -6.30 21.14 8.22
N LEU A 302 -6.71 21.31 9.48
CA LEU A 302 -7.01 22.62 10.04
C LEU A 302 -5.75 23.50 10.09
N GLU A 303 -4.62 22.96 10.55
CA GLU A 303 -3.34 23.69 10.61
C GLU A 303 -2.89 24.15 9.21
N ASN A 304 -3.00 23.27 8.21
CA ASN A 304 -2.71 23.62 6.81
C ASN A 304 -3.63 24.72 6.27
N THR A 305 -4.93 24.60 6.51
CA THR A 305 -5.91 25.59 6.06
C THR A 305 -5.68 26.94 6.72
N ALA A 306 -5.34 26.95 8.01
CA ALA A 306 -4.98 28.17 8.74
C ALA A 306 -3.70 28.81 8.17
N ALA A 307 -2.65 28.02 7.93
CA ALA A 307 -1.40 28.49 7.36
C ALA A 307 -1.60 29.08 5.94
N GLN A 308 -2.42 28.42 5.10
CA GLN A 308 -2.78 28.95 3.78
C GLN A 308 -3.54 30.28 3.90
N CYS A 309 -4.52 30.36 4.82
CA CYS A 309 -5.25 31.59 5.07
C CYS A 309 -4.32 32.74 5.48
N GLU A 310 -3.34 32.48 6.36
CA GLU A 310 -2.34 33.46 6.76
C GLU A 310 -1.45 33.92 5.60
N GLN A 311 -1.03 33.00 4.72
CA GLN A 311 -0.27 33.33 3.51
C GLN A 311 -1.06 34.22 2.56
N GLU A 312 -2.33 33.92 2.33
CA GLU A 312 -3.21 34.70 1.45
C GLU A 312 -3.52 36.09 2.04
N ILE A 313 -3.63 36.20 3.36
CA ILE A 313 -3.73 37.51 4.05
C ILE A 313 -2.43 38.30 3.88
N ALA A 314 -1.27 37.67 4.03
CA ALA A 314 0.03 38.31 3.85
C ALA A 314 0.26 38.76 2.40
N ALA A 315 -0.25 38.01 1.42
CA ALA A 315 -0.26 38.38 0.01
C ALA A 315 -1.25 39.50 -0.34
N GLY A 316 -2.21 39.78 0.54
CA GLY A 316 -3.27 40.77 0.33
C GLY A 316 -4.49 40.23 -0.42
N ASP A 317 -4.58 38.91 -0.63
CA ASP A 317 -5.67 38.23 -1.32
C ASP A 317 -6.91 38.05 -0.41
N ARG A 318 -6.71 38.13 0.92
CA ARG A 318 -7.78 38.03 1.92
C ARG A 318 -7.73 39.16 2.96
N PRO A 319 -8.89 39.55 3.55
CA PRO A 319 -8.91 40.51 4.65
C PRO A 319 -8.25 39.93 5.92
N PRO A 320 -7.71 40.78 6.82
CA PRO A 320 -7.07 40.30 8.04
C PRO A 320 -8.07 39.65 9.01
N LEU A 321 -7.64 38.59 9.69
CA LEU A 321 -8.41 37.96 10.75
C LEU A 321 -8.48 38.86 12.00
N PRO A 322 -9.60 38.83 12.75
CA PRO A 322 -9.66 39.40 14.09
C PRO A 322 -8.61 38.77 15.00
N SER A 323 -7.98 39.56 15.88
CA SER A 323 -6.97 39.07 16.82
C SER A 323 -7.48 37.94 17.74
N THR A 324 -8.78 37.91 18.05
CA THR A 324 -9.43 36.82 18.78
C THR A 324 -9.40 35.51 18.01
N VAL A 325 -9.55 35.55 16.68
CA VAL A 325 -9.48 34.36 15.84
C VAL A 325 -8.05 33.84 15.76
N SER A 326 -7.07 34.71 15.51
CA SER A 326 -5.66 34.31 15.45
C SER A 326 -5.16 33.72 16.77
N SER A 327 -5.54 34.31 17.91
CA SER A 327 -5.19 33.79 19.24
C SER A 327 -5.91 32.48 19.58
N GLY A 328 -7.17 32.33 19.15
CA GLY A 328 -7.92 31.08 19.26
C GLY A 328 -7.28 29.94 18.47
N LEU A 329 -6.89 30.17 17.21
CA LEU A 329 -6.19 29.18 16.38
C LEU A 329 -4.85 28.74 17.03
N ALA A 330 -4.07 29.69 17.56
CA ALA A 330 -2.83 29.36 18.25
C ALA A 330 -3.08 28.50 19.50
N SER A 331 -4.14 28.80 20.25
CA SER A 331 -4.55 28.03 21.44
C SER A 331 -5.00 26.60 21.06
N ILE A 332 -5.81 26.47 20.01
CA ILE A 332 -6.22 25.16 19.46
C ILE A 332 -4.99 24.36 19.05
N ARG A 333 -4.04 24.96 18.31
CA ARG A 333 -2.80 24.27 17.88
C ARG A 333 -2.02 23.71 19.07
N GLN A 334 -1.88 24.50 20.14
CA GLN A 334 -1.16 24.08 21.34
C GLN A 334 -1.89 22.96 22.09
N LEU A 335 -3.20 23.10 22.31
CA LEU A 335 -4.02 22.10 23.01
C LEU A 335 -4.11 20.79 22.22
N HIS A 336 -4.31 20.89 20.90
CA HIS A 336 -4.33 19.76 19.98
C HIS A 336 -3.01 18.99 20.04
N GLY A 337 -1.88 19.68 19.86
CA GLY A 337 -0.56 19.05 19.90
C GLY A 337 -0.28 18.37 21.24
N ALA A 338 -0.65 19.00 22.35
CA ALA A 338 -0.52 18.40 23.68
C ALA A 338 -1.39 17.13 23.85
N LEU A 339 -2.63 17.16 23.35
CA LEU A 339 -3.53 16.00 23.40
C LEU A 339 -2.99 14.84 22.57
N ILE A 340 -2.60 15.08 21.32
CA ILE A 340 -2.05 14.05 20.42
C ILE A 340 -0.78 13.42 21.01
N MET A 341 0.15 14.23 21.51
CA MET A 341 1.39 13.70 22.09
C MET A 341 1.20 13.02 23.45
N SER A 342 0.04 13.21 24.12
CA SER A 342 -0.26 12.56 25.39
C SER A 342 -0.78 11.12 25.25
N THR A 343 -1.11 10.69 24.03
CA THR A 343 -1.60 9.33 23.76
C THR A 343 -0.57 8.51 22.99
N PRO A 344 -0.42 7.20 23.28
CA PRO A 344 0.49 6.33 22.53
C PRO A 344 0.20 6.35 21.02
N THR A 345 -1.05 6.15 20.62
CA THR A 345 -1.49 6.20 19.21
C THR A 345 -1.18 7.54 18.54
N GLY A 346 -1.39 8.65 19.24
CA GLY A 346 -1.11 9.98 18.69
C GLY A 346 0.38 10.22 18.50
N SER A 347 1.20 9.80 19.46
CA SER A 347 2.67 9.87 19.34
C SER A 347 3.20 9.00 18.20
N ALA A 348 2.67 7.78 18.04
CA ALA A 348 3.04 6.87 16.96
C ALA A 348 2.66 7.43 15.58
N LEU A 349 1.50 8.09 15.45
CA LEU A 349 1.11 8.75 14.19
C LEU A 349 2.02 9.93 13.83
N VAL A 350 2.50 10.68 14.83
CA VAL A 350 3.45 11.77 14.63
C VAL A 350 4.83 11.22 14.25
N GLU A 351 5.27 10.12 14.84
CA GLU A 351 6.52 9.45 14.50
C GLU A 351 6.46 8.80 13.11
N ALA A 352 5.35 8.14 12.76
CA ALA A 352 5.13 7.57 11.43
C ALA A 352 5.17 8.64 10.33
N ALA A 353 4.82 9.89 10.64
CA ALA A 353 4.93 10.99 9.70
C ALA A 353 6.39 11.28 9.28
N ASP A 354 7.38 10.96 10.12
CA ASP A 354 8.79 11.14 9.77
C ASP A 354 9.23 10.24 8.62
N ARG A 355 8.53 9.12 8.34
CA ARG A 355 8.78 8.29 7.15
C ARG A 355 8.54 9.04 5.84
N TYR A 356 7.71 10.08 5.87
CA TYR A 356 7.40 10.94 4.72
C TYR A 356 8.32 12.16 4.63
N ARG A 357 9.35 12.22 5.48
CA ARG A 357 10.42 13.21 5.41
C ARG A 357 11.40 12.81 4.30
N ALA A 358 11.10 13.24 3.08
CA ALA A 358 11.96 13.03 1.92
C ALA A 358 12.55 14.36 1.40
N PRO A 359 13.57 14.33 0.52
CA PRO A 359 13.98 15.48 -0.29
C PRO A 359 12.79 16.15 -0.98
N SER A 360 12.92 17.42 -1.38
CA SER A 360 11.81 18.17 -1.99
C SER A 360 11.23 17.49 -3.24
N GLU A 361 12.08 16.88 -4.06
CA GLU A 361 11.65 16.19 -5.29
C GLU A 361 10.76 14.97 -5.00
N ASP A 362 11.17 14.11 -4.06
CA ASP A 362 10.39 12.93 -3.65
C ASP A 362 9.09 13.32 -2.94
N ARG A 363 9.10 14.42 -2.17
CA ARG A 363 7.89 14.97 -1.55
C ARG A 363 6.90 15.48 -2.59
N ASP A 364 7.38 16.20 -3.60
CA ASP A 364 6.53 16.73 -4.67
C ASP A 364 5.91 15.58 -5.48
N ARG A 365 6.71 14.54 -5.81
CA ARG A 365 6.22 13.32 -6.46
C ARG A 365 5.14 12.62 -5.64
N LEU A 366 5.37 12.45 -4.34
CA LEU A 366 4.38 11.84 -3.45
C LEU A 366 3.09 12.67 -3.42
N SER A 367 3.18 13.98 -3.15
CA SER A 367 2.01 14.84 -3.05
C SER A 367 1.21 14.88 -4.36
N GLN A 368 1.90 14.86 -5.51
CA GLN A 368 1.26 14.75 -6.82
C GLN A 368 0.53 13.40 -6.97
N SER A 369 1.18 12.28 -6.66
CA SER A 369 0.55 10.96 -6.78
C SER A 369 -0.68 10.81 -5.87
N ILE A 370 -0.64 11.37 -4.66
CA ILE A 370 -1.79 11.43 -3.74
C ILE A 370 -2.93 12.22 -4.38
N ALA A 371 -2.64 13.39 -4.96
CA ALA A 371 -3.64 14.23 -5.60
C ALA A 371 -4.31 13.55 -6.81
N GLU A 372 -3.53 12.83 -7.62
CA GLU A 372 -4.03 12.08 -8.78
C GLU A 372 -4.98 10.94 -8.36
N VAL A 373 -4.59 10.13 -7.37
CA VAL A 373 -5.46 9.06 -6.85
C VAL A 373 -6.69 9.63 -6.16
N ALA A 374 -6.54 10.69 -5.36
CA ALA A 374 -7.66 11.39 -4.74
C ALA A 374 -8.66 11.91 -5.79
N GLN A 375 -8.17 12.47 -6.89
CA GLN A 375 -9.00 12.92 -8.00
C GLN A 375 -9.72 11.75 -8.68
N ALA A 376 -9.05 10.62 -8.89
CA ALA A 376 -9.66 9.40 -9.42
C ALA A 376 -10.81 8.90 -8.53
N ILE A 377 -10.60 8.86 -7.21
CA ILE A 377 -11.62 8.48 -6.22
C ILE A 377 -12.83 9.43 -6.30
N ARG A 378 -12.58 10.76 -6.30
CA ARG A 378 -13.65 11.77 -6.42
C ARG A 378 -14.48 11.65 -7.68
N ASN A 379 -13.85 11.31 -8.79
CA ASN A 379 -14.48 11.21 -10.11
C ASN A 379 -15.23 9.89 -10.32
N THR A 380 -15.20 8.98 -9.35
CA THR A 380 -15.80 7.64 -9.46
C THR A 380 -16.90 7.43 -8.43
N PRO A 381 -18.03 8.15 -8.54
CA PRO A 381 -19.15 7.97 -7.61
C PRO A 381 -19.75 6.58 -7.70
N SER A 382 -19.59 5.83 -8.80
CA SER A 382 -20.06 4.45 -8.90
C SER A 382 -19.40 3.51 -7.88
N VAL A 383 -18.18 3.81 -7.43
CA VAL A 383 -17.42 3.01 -6.46
C VAL A 383 -17.42 3.64 -5.08
N PHE A 384 -17.24 4.96 -5.01
CA PHE A 384 -17.03 5.66 -3.74
C PHE A 384 -18.24 6.48 -3.29
N GLY A 385 -18.58 6.33 -2.01
CA GLY A 385 -19.63 7.08 -1.34
C GLY A 385 -19.28 8.57 -1.17
N PRO A 386 -20.24 9.42 -0.75
CA PRO A 386 -20.01 10.84 -0.58
C PRO A 386 -18.89 11.18 0.42
N THR A 387 -18.79 10.47 1.56
CA THR A 387 -17.81 10.83 2.59
C THR A 387 -16.39 10.47 2.17
N ALA A 388 -16.17 9.33 1.53
CA ALA A 388 -14.89 8.94 0.94
C ALA A 388 -14.42 9.95 -0.11
N ARG A 389 -15.33 10.42 -0.98
CA ARG A 389 -14.97 11.43 -2.00
C ARG A 389 -14.65 12.79 -1.38
N GLU A 390 -15.34 13.21 -0.32
CA GLU A 390 -14.99 14.42 0.43
C GLU A 390 -13.61 14.28 1.10
N LEU A 391 -13.34 13.16 1.76
CA LEU A 391 -12.05 12.88 2.38
C LEU A 391 -10.91 12.78 1.36
N ALA A 392 -11.18 12.26 0.15
CA ALA A 392 -10.22 12.24 -0.94
C ALA A 392 -9.89 13.67 -1.41
N GLU A 393 -10.89 14.56 -1.49
CA GLU A 393 -10.67 15.97 -1.79
C GLU A 393 -9.78 16.66 -0.76
N LEU A 394 -10.03 16.37 0.52
CA LEU A 394 -9.22 16.88 1.61
C LEU A 394 -7.79 16.33 1.54
N ALA A 395 -7.61 15.04 1.29
CA ALA A 395 -6.30 14.42 1.11
C ALA A 395 -5.51 15.09 -0.03
N GLY A 396 -6.10 15.21 -1.23
CA GLY A 396 -5.44 15.80 -2.39
C GLY A 396 -5.11 17.29 -2.22
N SER A 397 -5.97 18.05 -1.54
CA SER A 397 -5.74 19.49 -1.29
C SER A 397 -4.71 19.75 -0.20
N ASN A 398 -4.52 18.82 0.74
CA ASN A 398 -3.59 18.96 1.87
C ASN A 398 -2.23 18.30 1.65
N ALA A 399 -2.10 17.38 0.71
CA ALA A 399 -0.85 16.69 0.44
C ALA A 399 0.31 17.70 0.20
N GLY A 400 1.39 17.55 0.96
CA GLY A 400 2.59 18.39 0.88
C GLY A 400 2.40 19.84 1.35
N LYS A 401 1.28 20.17 1.99
CA LYS A 401 0.99 21.52 2.49
C LYS A 401 1.39 21.72 3.94
N GLY A 402 1.47 22.99 4.35
CA GLY A 402 1.70 23.42 5.73
C GLY A 402 3.17 23.64 6.10
N GLU A 403 3.38 24.05 7.35
CA GLU A 403 4.73 24.20 7.93
C GLU A 403 5.46 22.86 8.07
N ARG A 404 4.70 21.76 8.13
CA ARG A 404 5.17 20.38 8.33
C ARG A 404 4.59 19.45 7.25
N PRO A 405 5.08 19.54 6.00
CA PRO A 405 4.53 18.79 4.86
C PRO A 405 4.59 17.27 5.02
N GLU A 406 5.51 16.74 5.83
CA GLU A 406 5.59 15.33 6.19
C GLU A 406 4.32 14.82 6.91
N ARG A 407 3.73 15.65 7.78
CA ARG A 407 2.49 15.29 8.51
C ARG A 407 1.28 15.28 7.61
N SER A 408 1.20 16.25 6.70
CA SER A 408 0.09 16.35 5.75
C SER A 408 0.17 15.26 4.67
N ASN A 409 1.38 14.92 4.21
CA ASN A 409 1.60 13.74 3.38
C ASN A 409 1.21 12.45 4.09
N HIS A 410 1.58 12.28 5.37
CA HIS A 410 1.18 11.12 6.15
C HIS A 410 -0.35 11.00 6.27
N ALA A 411 -1.02 12.07 6.69
CA ALA A 411 -2.48 12.09 6.86
C ALA A 411 -3.23 11.85 5.53
N ALA A 412 -2.78 12.49 4.44
CA ALA A 412 -3.39 12.32 3.13
C ALA A 412 -3.14 10.92 2.55
N SER A 413 -1.93 10.39 2.71
CA SER A 413 -1.57 9.03 2.29
C SER A 413 -2.39 7.99 3.05
N LEU A 414 -2.56 8.14 4.37
CA LEU A 414 -3.39 7.26 5.18
C LEU A 414 -4.83 7.15 4.62
N LEU A 415 -5.45 8.29 4.30
CA LEU A 415 -6.80 8.32 3.72
C LEU A 415 -6.86 7.58 2.37
N VAL A 416 -5.93 7.89 1.46
CA VAL A 416 -5.91 7.27 0.12
C VAL A 416 -5.63 5.77 0.20
N LYS A 417 -4.64 5.35 1.01
CA LYS A 417 -4.32 3.94 1.26
C LYS A 417 -5.55 3.16 1.71
N ARG A 418 -6.30 3.71 2.67
CA ARG A 418 -7.48 3.02 3.25
C ARG A 418 -8.66 2.95 2.29
N MET A 419 -8.87 3.99 1.46
CA MET A 419 -9.89 3.92 0.41
C MET A 419 -9.54 2.86 -0.66
N LEU A 420 -8.26 2.75 -1.04
CA LEU A 420 -7.81 1.70 -1.97
C LEU A 420 -7.92 0.31 -1.34
N ALA A 421 -7.62 0.14 -0.05
CA ALA A 421 -7.84 -1.11 0.66
C ALA A 421 -9.32 -1.53 0.63
N GLY A 422 -10.25 -0.58 0.82
CA GLY A 422 -11.69 -0.82 0.66
C GLY A 422 -12.08 -1.34 -0.75
N VAL A 423 -11.43 -0.83 -1.80
CA VAL A 423 -11.57 -1.36 -3.17
C VAL A 423 -11.03 -2.79 -3.27
N GLY A 424 -9.84 -3.05 -2.71
CA GLY A 424 -9.24 -4.38 -2.68
C GLY A 424 -10.14 -5.42 -1.99
N LYS A 425 -10.73 -5.06 -0.84
CA LYS A 425 -11.70 -5.90 -0.11
C LYS A 425 -12.92 -6.26 -0.97
N ILE A 426 -13.47 -5.32 -1.73
CA ILE A 426 -14.58 -5.59 -2.66
C ILE A 426 -14.14 -6.60 -3.72
N LEU A 427 -12.97 -6.40 -4.33
CA LEU A 427 -12.46 -7.29 -5.37
C LEU A 427 -12.23 -8.71 -4.83
N ARG A 428 -11.69 -8.83 -3.61
CA ARG A 428 -11.51 -10.11 -2.91
C ARG A 428 -12.84 -10.84 -2.74
N PHE A 429 -13.89 -10.13 -2.34
CA PHE A 429 -15.23 -10.70 -2.18
C PHE A 429 -15.88 -11.10 -3.51
N THR A 430 -15.61 -10.37 -4.60
CA THR A 430 -16.18 -10.66 -5.93
C THR A 430 -15.39 -11.69 -6.76
N GLY A 431 -14.13 -11.93 -6.41
CA GLY A 431 -13.25 -12.94 -7.02
C GLY A 431 -13.83 -14.36 -7.00
N TYR A 432 -14.62 -14.70 -5.97
CA TYR A 432 -15.36 -15.97 -5.88
C TYR A 432 -16.37 -16.23 -7.03
N VAL A 433 -16.73 -15.22 -7.83
CA VAL A 433 -17.80 -15.35 -8.85
C VAL A 433 -17.34 -14.92 -10.26
N THR A 434 -16.24 -14.19 -10.41
CA THR A 434 -15.97 -13.41 -11.65
C THR A 434 -14.72 -13.78 -12.46
N ILE A 435 -14.01 -14.87 -12.15
CA ILE A 435 -12.97 -15.39 -13.07
C ILE A 435 -13.61 -16.09 -14.31
N ALA A 436 -14.92 -16.38 -14.30
CA ALA A 436 -15.57 -17.13 -15.38
C ALA A 436 -16.19 -16.32 -16.54
N THR A 437 -16.15 -14.97 -16.57
CA THR A 437 -17.01 -14.20 -17.51
C THR A 437 -16.32 -13.17 -18.40
N VAL A 438 -14.98 -13.06 -18.42
CA VAL A 438 -14.27 -12.22 -19.40
C VAL A 438 -13.44 -13.04 -20.39
N VAL A 439 -13.97 -14.20 -20.81
CA VAL A 439 -13.75 -14.76 -22.16
C VAL A 439 -15.10 -15.33 -22.59
N GLY A 440 -15.53 -15.06 -23.82
CA GLY A 440 -16.88 -15.26 -24.29
C GLY A 440 -17.47 -16.67 -24.10
N ASP A 441 -18.81 -16.69 -24.10
CA ASP A 441 -19.74 -17.82 -24.06
C ASP A 441 -20.13 -18.38 -22.68
N GLY A 442 -21.18 -17.75 -22.13
CA GLY A 442 -22.34 -18.40 -21.52
C GLY A 442 -22.11 -19.46 -20.44
N LEU A 443 -22.33 -19.10 -19.17
CA LEU A 443 -22.43 -20.07 -18.07
C LEU A 443 -23.74 -19.94 -17.29
N THR A 444 -24.40 -21.08 -17.22
CA THR A 444 -25.69 -21.35 -16.61
C THR A 444 -25.61 -21.39 -15.09
N ALA A 445 -26.57 -20.72 -14.47
CA ALA A 445 -26.79 -20.71 -13.03
C ALA A 445 -27.12 -22.10 -12.47
N THR A 446 -26.39 -22.55 -11.45
CA THR A 446 -26.82 -23.63 -10.55
C THR A 446 -26.96 -23.10 -9.13
N GLY A 447 -28.18 -22.61 -8.86
CA GLY A 447 -28.98 -22.76 -7.64
C GLY A 447 -28.35 -22.65 -6.25
N ALA A 448 -28.48 -21.47 -5.61
CA ALA A 448 -29.33 -21.22 -4.43
C ALA A 448 -29.05 -19.80 -3.88
N GLY A 449 -29.93 -18.82 -4.13
CA GLY A 449 -29.81 -17.47 -3.53
C GLY A 449 -30.07 -16.27 -4.47
N GLY A 450 -31.10 -16.33 -5.32
CA GLY A 450 -31.36 -15.38 -6.41
C GLY A 450 -31.79 -13.94 -6.03
N PHE A 451 -31.47 -13.44 -4.83
CA PHE A 451 -31.73 -12.04 -4.44
C PHE A 451 -30.47 -11.28 -3.97
N VAL A 452 -29.30 -11.93 -3.85
CA VAL A 452 -28.04 -11.30 -3.38
C VAL A 452 -26.98 -11.13 -4.49
N MET A 453 -27.16 -11.76 -5.65
CA MET A 453 -26.10 -11.89 -6.67
C MET A 453 -25.94 -10.70 -7.64
N ASN A 454 -26.98 -9.91 -7.90
CA ASN A 454 -26.92 -8.88 -8.97
C ASN A 454 -26.18 -7.59 -8.57
N SER A 455 -26.10 -7.27 -7.29
CA SER A 455 -25.41 -6.06 -6.81
C SER A 455 -23.96 -6.29 -6.37
N VAL A 456 -23.62 -7.53 -6.02
CA VAL A 456 -22.22 -7.93 -5.75
C VAL A 456 -21.38 -7.88 -7.05
N THR A 457 -21.96 -8.17 -8.21
CA THR A 457 -21.25 -8.14 -9.51
C THR A 457 -21.05 -6.74 -10.07
N SER A 458 -21.96 -5.79 -9.84
CA SER A 458 -21.88 -4.43 -10.41
C SER A 458 -20.86 -3.54 -9.71
N LEU A 459 -20.79 -3.62 -8.38
CA LEU A 459 -19.80 -2.88 -7.59
C LEU A 459 -18.40 -3.47 -7.81
N GLY A 460 -18.25 -4.79 -7.84
CA GLY A 460 -16.99 -5.45 -8.21
C GLY A 460 -16.50 -5.02 -9.60
N ASN A 461 -17.39 -5.04 -10.59
CA ASN A 461 -17.07 -4.56 -11.93
C ASN A 461 -16.71 -3.06 -11.95
N SER A 462 -17.39 -2.23 -11.17
CA SER A 462 -17.08 -0.80 -11.07
C SER A 462 -15.73 -0.56 -10.39
N ALA A 463 -15.41 -1.32 -9.34
CA ALA A 463 -14.14 -1.31 -8.63
C ALA A 463 -12.99 -1.77 -9.55
N TRP A 464 -13.22 -2.80 -10.35
CA TRP A 464 -12.28 -3.26 -11.37
C TRP A 464 -12.02 -2.20 -12.45
N VAL A 465 -13.09 -1.66 -13.04
CA VAL A 465 -13.01 -0.58 -14.04
C VAL A 465 -12.29 0.63 -13.46
N PHE A 466 -12.54 0.96 -12.20
CA PHE A 466 -11.82 2.03 -11.50
C PHE A 466 -10.31 1.76 -11.45
N LEU A 467 -9.87 0.57 -11.01
CA LEU A 467 -8.44 0.25 -10.94
C LEU A 467 -7.79 0.27 -12.33
N VAL A 468 -8.38 -0.38 -13.33
CA VAL A 468 -7.85 -0.42 -14.69
C VAL A 468 -7.78 0.98 -15.31
N SER A 469 -8.83 1.79 -15.14
CA SER A 469 -8.89 3.13 -15.74
C SER A 469 -7.95 4.13 -15.08
N ASN A 470 -7.45 3.84 -13.88
CA ASN A 470 -6.58 4.72 -13.10
C ASN A 470 -5.26 4.03 -12.72
N ILE A 471 -4.86 3.00 -13.48
CA ILE A 471 -3.73 2.14 -13.14
C ILE A 471 -2.41 2.91 -13.00
N ASP A 472 -2.19 3.93 -13.83
CA ASP A 472 -0.98 4.75 -13.78
C ASP A 472 -0.91 5.60 -12.50
N ALA A 473 -2.03 6.21 -12.09
CA ALA A 473 -2.10 7.00 -10.86
C ALA A 473 -1.90 6.10 -9.62
N VAL A 474 -2.55 4.93 -9.62
CA VAL A 474 -2.41 3.94 -8.55
C VAL A 474 -0.98 3.41 -8.48
N ARG A 475 -0.33 3.15 -9.61
CA ARG A 475 1.08 2.73 -9.71
C ARG A 475 2.02 3.79 -9.18
N ALA A 476 1.87 5.04 -9.65
CA ALA A 476 2.72 6.15 -9.23
C ALA A 476 2.64 6.35 -7.72
N PHE A 477 1.45 6.24 -7.14
CA PHE A 477 1.26 6.28 -5.70
C PHE A 477 1.90 5.08 -4.99
N ALA A 478 1.66 3.86 -5.47
CA ALA A 478 2.19 2.64 -4.86
C ALA A 478 3.74 2.55 -4.89
N ALA A 479 4.38 3.22 -5.86
CA ALA A 479 5.83 3.32 -5.97
C ALA A 479 6.46 4.24 -4.90
N VAL A 480 5.70 5.22 -4.38
CA VAL A 480 6.23 6.27 -3.49
C VAL A 480 5.68 6.14 -2.06
N ALA A 481 4.55 5.47 -1.86
CA ALA A 481 3.84 5.46 -0.58
C ALA A 481 4.29 4.36 0.43
N GLY A 482 5.37 3.62 0.16
CA GLY A 482 6.02 2.70 1.12
C GLY A 482 5.55 1.24 1.08
N ALA A 483 5.99 0.43 2.05
CA ALA A 483 5.83 -1.03 2.08
C ALA A 483 4.38 -1.52 2.26
N ASP A 484 3.50 -0.78 2.95
CA ASP A 484 2.09 -1.17 3.21
C ASP A 484 1.21 -1.35 1.94
N LEU A 485 1.75 -1.04 0.76
CA LEU A 485 1.09 -1.17 -0.54
C LEU A 485 1.74 -2.23 -1.44
N VAL A 486 2.51 -3.18 -0.90
CA VAL A 486 3.04 -4.33 -1.66
C VAL A 486 1.91 -5.02 -2.44
N TRP A 487 0.79 -5.34 -1.79
CA TRP A 487 -0.37 -5.97 -2.43
C TRP A 487 -0.89 -5.17 -3.62
N LEU A 488 -0.87 -3.84 -3.52
CA LEU A 488 -1.33 -2.93 -4.56
C LEU A 488 -0.33 -2.86 -5.72
N ARG A 489 0.97 -2.88 -5.43
CA ARG A 489 2.01 -2.99 -6.47
C ARG A 489 1.91 -4.31 -7.22
N GLN A 490 1.76 -5.43 -6.50
CA GLN A 490 1.54 -6.75 -7.08
C GLN A 490 0.28 -6.78 -7.93
N LEU A 491 -0.83 -6.21 -7.44
CA LEU A 491 -2.09 -6.12 -8.19
C LEU A 491 -1.94 -5.30 -9.48
N VAL A 492 -1.27 -4.16 -9.41
CA VAL A 492 -1.00 -3.31 -10.58
C VAL A 492 -0.12 -4.05 -11.59
N ALA A 493 0.97 -4.69 -11.16
CA ALA A 493 1.85 -5.47 -12.03
C ALA A 493 1.08 -6.63 -12.69
N TRP A 494 0.27 -7.35 -11.92
CA TRP A 494 -0.58 -8.43 -12.39
C TRP A 494 -1.63 -7.96 -13.41
N LEU A 495 -2.20 -6.77 -13.23
CA LEU A 495 -3.14 -6.14 -14.16
C LEU A 495 -2.45 -5.74 -15.46
N GLN A 496 -1.26 -5.15 -15.39
CA GLN A 496 -0.50 -4.73 -16.57
C GLN A 496 -0.07 -5.91 -17.45
N ALA A 497 0.24 -7.06 -16.85
CA ALA A 497 0.57 -8.27 -17.60
C ALA A 497 -0.62 -8.85 -18.40
N ARG A 498 -1.85 -8.37 -18.17
CA ARG A 498 -3.10 -8.90 -18.74
C ARG A 498 -3.92 -7.89 -19.54
N LEU A 499 -3.48 -6.63 -19.61
CA LEU A 499 -4.02 -5.55 -20.45
C LEU A 499 -3.19 -5.43 -21.71
#